data_AF-A0A2N1V1D1-F1
#
_entry.id   AF-A0A2N1V1D1-F1
#
_cell.length_a   1.000
_cell.length_b   1.000
_cell.length_c   1.000
_cell.angle_alpha   90.00
_cell.angle_beta   90.00
_cell.angle_gamma   90.00
#
_symmetry.space_group_name_H-M   'P 1'
#
loop_
_entity.id
_entity.type
_entity.pdbx_description
1 polymer ?
#
loop_
_entity_poly.entity_id
_entity_poly.type
_entity_poly.pdbx_seq_one_letter_code
_entity_poly.pdbx_strand_id
1 'polypeptide(L)'
;NQKIPWVTGGTSVVIPLLFKKQIPVDMNHFRIGETLYFGNNLITNEIIDGMNDEVFKLHSQIIEITEKPKIPTGVMEVNPSGELFEIDEDDYGKSSYRALIDIGVLDISSVDFLIPQEDDIDIVGASSDMLAIDLGENLAGRKVGDIIDFKLKYMGALRVFNSEYIDKIVI
;
A
#
# COMPACT_ATOMS: atom_id res chain seq x y z
N ASN A 1 -19.88 30.85 -35.87
CA ASN A 1 -20.05 29.58 -35.12
C ASN A 1 -19.06 28.55 -35.61
N GLN A 2 -18.12 28.14 -34.76
CA GLN A 2 -17.26 26.99 -35.02
C GLN A 2 -17.85 25.74 -34.36
N LYS A 3 -17.78 24.60 -35.02
CA LYS A 3 -18.19 23.32 -34.45
C LYS A 3 -17.06 22.82 -33.54
N ILE A 4 -17.35 22.61 -32.26
CA ILE A 4 -16.41 22.02 -31.31
C ILE A 4 -16.66 20.50 -31.31
N PRO A 5 -15.74 19.67 -31.83
CA PRO A 5 -15.96 18.23 -31.93
C PRO A 5 -15.88 17.53 -30.57
N TRP A 6 -15.03 18.04 -29.66
CA TRP A 6 -14.76 17.43 -28.37
C TRP A 6 -15.05 18.43 -27.25
N VAL A 7 -16.01 18.08 -26.42
CA VAL A 7 -16.30 18.78 -25.17
C VAL A 7 -15.89 17.84 -24.05
N THR A 8 -14.71 18.12 -23.48
CA THR A 8 -14.17 17.31 -22.40
C THR A 8 -14.53 17.89 -21.04
N GLY A 9 -14.95 17.01 -20.14
CA GLY A 9 -15.12 17.33 -18.74
C GLY A 9 -15.01 16.06 -17.92
N GLY A 10 -14.50 16.19 -16.70
CA GLY A 10 -14.41 15.07 -15.77
C GLY A 10 -13.06 14.35 -15.77
N THR A 11 -12.75 13.84 -14.59
CA THR A 11 -11.63 12.95 -14.27
C THR A 11 -12.18 11.53 -14.02
N SER A 12 -11.35 10.61 -13.53
CA SER A 12 -11.76 9.30 -13.01
C SER A 12 -13.04 9.34 -12.12
N VAL A 13 -13.28 10.44 -11.39
CA VAL A 13 -14.44 10.62 -10.49
C VAL A 13 -15.78 10.56 -11.24
N VAL A 14 -15.81 10.81 -12.55
CA VAL A 14 -17.05 10.82 -13.33
C VAL A 14 -17.48 9.44 -13.82
N ILE A 15 -16.64 8.41 -13.71
CA ILE A 15 -16.98 7.05 -14.19
C ILE A 15 -18.25 6.50 -13.54
N PRO A 16 -18.46 6.59 -12.22
CA PRO A 16 -19.70 6.14 -11.60
C PRO A 16 -20.93 6.96 -12.06
N LEU A 17 -20.75 8.26 -12.33
CA LEU A 17 -21.81 9.13 -12.85
C LEU A 17 -22.16 8.78 -14.29
N LEU A 18 -21.16 8.42 -15.10
CA LEU A 18 -21.32 7.94 -16.47
C LEU A 18 -22.17 6.66 -16.50
N PHE A 19 -21.88 5.69 -15.63
CA PHE A 19 -22.70 4.47 -15.49
C PHE A 19 -24.14 4.78 -15.08
N LYS A 20 -24.34 5.78 -14.21
CA LYS A 20 -25.67 6.26 -13.79
C LYS A 20 -26.35 7.20 -14.79
N LYS A 21 -25.71 7.53 -15.92
CA LYS A 21 -26.18 8.52 -16.92
C LYS A 21 -26.45 9.91 -16.32
N GLN A 22 -25.65 10.32 -15.33
CA GLN A 22 -25.76 11.59 -14.60
C GLN A 22 -24.71 12.62 -15.04
N ILE A 23 -24.40 12.65 -16.34
CA ILE A 23 -23.44 13.60 -16.93
C ILE A 23 -24.15 14.51 -17.94
N PRO A 24 -23.69 15.76 -18.15
CA PRO A 24 -24.24 16.64 -19.17
C PRO A 24 -24.17 16.02 -20.57
N VAL A 25 -25.26 16.11 -21.33
CA VAL A 25 -25.38 15.51 -22.68
C VAL A 25 -24.39 16.09 -23.69
N ASP A 26 -23.94 17.33 -23.47
CA ASP A 26 -22.99 18.01 -24.34
C ASP A 26 -21.56 17.50 -24.16
N MET A 27 -21.27 16.76 -23.08
CA MET A 27 -19.94 16.19 -22.83
C MET A 27 -19.76 14.85 -23.55
N ASN A 28 -18.74 14.77 -24.41
CA ASN A 28 -18.52 13.61 -25.27
C ASN A 28 -17.08 13.06 -25.22
N HIS A 29 -16.23 13.58 -24.32
CA HIS A 29 -14.86 13.13 -24.18
C HIS A 29 -14.38 13.17 -22.72
N PHE A 30 -13.73 12.11 -22.24
CA PHE A 30 -13.34 11.95 -20.83
C PHE A 30 -11.87 11.61 -20.69
N ARG A 31 -11.22 12.13 -19.65
CA ARG A 31 -9.82 11.82 -19.32
C ARG A 31 -9.79 10.98 -18.05
N ILE A 32 -9.46 9.71 -18.20
CA ILE A 32 -9.45 8.72 -17.13
C ILE A 32 -8.01 8.30 -16.89
N GLY A 33 -7.60 8.29 -15.63
CA GLY A 33 -6.24 7.94 -15.22
C GLY A 33 -6.29 6.93 -14.08
N GLU A 34 -6.51 7.41 -12.86
CA GLU A 34 -6.53 6.57 -11.65
C GLU A 34 -7.41 5.31 -11.78
N THR A 35 -8.66 5.43 -12.22
CA THR A 35 -9.55 4.27 -12.38
C THR A 35 -9.00 3.22 -13.35
N LEU A 36 -8.24 3.61 -14.38
CA LEU A 36 -7.65 2.66 -15.34
C LEU A 36 -6.67 1.70 -14.65
N TYR A 37 -5.92 2.19 -13.68
CA TYR A 37 -4.86 1.42 -13.02
C TYR A 37 -5.28 0.81 -11.68
N PHE A 38 -6.18 1.44 -10.95
CA PHE A 38 -6.58 0.98 -9.61
C PHE A 38 -7.95 0.31 -9.59
N GLY A 39 -8.71 0.37 -10.70
CA GLY A 39 -10.07 -0.16 -10.78
C GLY A 39 -11.06 0.52 -9.82
N ASN A 40 -10.64 1.53 -9.07
CA ASN A 40 -11.38 2.07 -7.95
C ASN A 40 -12.49 3.03 -8.40
N ASN A 41 -13.66 2.87 -7.78
CA ASN A 41 -14.75 3.83 -7.81
C ASN A 41 -14.47 4.94 -6.80
N LEU A 42 -14.07 6.12 -7.28
CA LEU A 42 -13.69 7.25 -6.41
C LEU A 42 -14.84 7.88 -5.61
N ILE A 43 -16.07 7.36 -5.73
CA ILE A 43 -17.21 7.76 -4.90
C ILE A 43 -17.46 6.74 -3.79
N THR A 44 -17.40 5.44 -4.08
CA THR A 44 -17.69 4.38 -3.10
C THR A 44 -16.44 3.77 -2.46
N ASN A 45 -15.26 4.01 -3.04
CA ASN A 45 -13.99 3.34 -2.73
C ASN A 45 -14.04 1.81 -2.91
N GLU A 46 -14.92 1.33 -3.79
CA GLU A 46 -15.02 -0.09 -4.15
C GLU A 46 -14.44 -0.32 -5.55
N ILE A 47 -13.98 -1.54 -5.81
CA ILE A 47 -13.55 -1.94 -7.16
C ILE A 47 -14.78 -1.93 -8.09
N ILE A 48 -14.62 -1.27 -9.24
CA ILE A 48 -15.65 -1.24 -10.29
C ILE A 48 -15.78 -2.64 -10.88
N ASP A 49 -17.03 -3.09 -11.05
CA ASP A 49 -17.34 -4.39 -11.63
C ASP A 49 -16.63 -4.59 -13.00
N GLY A 50 -15.97 -5.74 -13.14
CA GLY A 50 -15.14 -6.09 -14.30
C GLY A 50 -13.74 -5.47 -14.35
N MET A 51 -13.34 -4.67 -13.35
CA MET A 51 -11.97 -4.16 -13.23
C MET A 51 -11.14 -4.95 -12.22
N ASN A 52 -9.82 -4.79 -12.30
CA ASN A 52 -8.85 -5.38 -11.37
C ASN A 52 -8.00 -4.27 -10.75
N ASP A 53 -7.72 -4.36 -9.44
CA ASP A 53 -6.88 -3.43 -8.69
C ASP A 53 -5.41 -3.89 -8.57
N GLU A 54 -5.07 -5.07 -9.10
CA GLU A 54 -3.75 -5.69 -9.09
C GLU A 54 -2.87 -5.31 -10.30
N VAL A 55 -2.97 -4.06 -10.78
CA VAL A 55 -2.19 -3.61 -11.95
C VAL A 55 -0.75 -3.27 -11.56
N PHE A 56 -0.54 -2.75 -10.35
CA PHE A 56 0.79 -2.43 -9.82
C PHE A 56 1.12 -3.29 -8.60
N LYS A 57 2.28 -3.92 -8.64
CA LYS A 57 2.87 -4.64 -7.51
C LYS A 57 4.26 -4.08 -7.23
N LEU A 58 4.55 -3.88 -5.96
CA LEU A 58 5.87 -3.54 -5.47
C LEU A 58 6.49 -4.75 -4.82
N HIS A 59 7.69 -5.08 -5.26
CA HIS A 59 8.46 -6.21 -4.77
C HIS A 59 9.62 -5.67 -3.95
N SER A 60 9.78 -6.13 -2.70
CA SER A 60 10.93 -5.79 -1.86
C SER A 60 11.50 -7.04 -1.20
N GLN A 61 12.82 -7.07 -1.03
CA GLN A 61 13.53 -8.23 -0.52
C GLN A 61 13.73 -8.14 0.99
N ILE A 62 13.59 -9.28 1.68
CA ILE A 62 14.04 -9.41 3.07
C ILE A 62 15.57 -9.40 3.12
N ILE A 63 16.13 -8.43 3.83
CA ILE A 63 17.58 -8.28 4.03
C ILE A 63 18.06 -8.77 5.40
N GLU A 64 17.18 -8.82 6.39
CA GLU A 64 17.47 -9.33 7.73
C GLU A 64 16.24 -10.01 8.33
N ILE A 65 16.44 -11.09 9.10
CA ILE A 65 15.41 -11.68 9.98
C ILE A 65 16.01 -11.91 11.36
N THR A 66 15.28 -11.47 12.39
CA THR A 66 15.65 -11.65 13.79
C THR A 66 14.44 -12.06 14.61
N GLU A 67 14.57 -13.09 15.43
CA GLU A 67 13.56 -13.46 16.43
C GLU A 67 13.64 -12.51 17.63
N LYS A 68 12.53 -11.90 18.01
CA LYS A 68 12.43 -10.97 19.16
C LYS A 68 11.27 -11.34 20.07
N PRO A 69 11.37 -11.12 21.39
CA PRO A 69 10.21 -11.23 22.28
C PRO A 69 9.08 -10.30 21.83
N LYS A 70 7.82 -10.76 21.90
CA LYS A 70 6.66 -9.92 21.61
C LYS A 70 6.49 -8.80 22.64
N ILE A 71 6.74 -9.12 23.91
CA ILE A 71 6.70 -8.17 25.01
C ILE A 71 8.08 -7.56 25.23
N PRO A 72 8.22 -6.22 25.22
CA PRO A 72 9.48 -5.56 25.53
C PRO A 72 9.94 -5.89 26.95
N THR A 73 11.21 -6.24 27.12
CA THR A 73 11.85 -6.30 28.44
C THR A 73 12.32 -4.89 28.84
N GLY A 74 11.59 -4.23 29.75
CA GLY A 74 11.92 -2.89 30.24
C GLY A 74 10.81 -2.28 31.12
N VAL A 75 11.03 -1.07 31.63
CA VAL A 75 9.98 -0.29 32.29
C VAL A 75 9.08 0.29 31.20
N MET A 76 7.81 -0.09 31.21
CA MET A 76 6.82 0.41 30.26
C MET A 76 6.50 1.87 30.61
N GLU A 77 7.02 2.80 29.81
CA GLU A 77 6.65 4.22 29.90
C GLU A 77 5.63 4.56 28.81
N VAL A 78 4.81 5.57 29.12
CA VAL A 78 3.86 6.15 28.17
C VAL A 78 4.64 6.65 26.97
N ASN A 79 4.25 6.25 25.75
CA ASN A 79 4.91 6.75 24.56
C ASN A 79 4.74 8.30 24.48
N PRO A 80 5.56 9.03 23.70
CA PRO A 80 5.45 10.49 23.60
C PRO A 80 4.08 11.02 23.12
N SER A 81 3.22 10.14 22.60
CA SER A 81 1.86 10.41 22.15
C SER A 81 0.80 10.19 23.24
N GLY A 82 1.17 9.72 24.44
CA GLY A 82 0.26 9.51 25.56
C GLY A 82 -0.35 8.10 25.66
N GLU A 83 0.10 7.14 24.85
CA GLU A 83 -0.46 5.80 24.80
C GLU A 83 0.36 4.84 25.67
N LEU A 84 -0.35 4.02 26.45
CA LEU A 84 0.21 2.86 27.12
C LEU A 84 0.11 1.69 26.15
N PHE A 85 1.23 1.00 25.93
CA PHE A 85 1.21 -0.25 25.19
C PHE A 85 0.43 -1.29 26.02
N GLU A 86 -0.76 -1.66 25.54
CA GLU A 86 -1.58 -2.70 26.17
C GLU A 86 -0.91 -4.06 25.97
N ILE A 87 -0.54 -4.70 27.07
CA ILE A 87 0.05 -6.03 27.06
C ILE A 87 -1.09 -7.05 27.07
N ASP A 88 -1.12 -7.92 26.06
CA ASP A 88 -1.90 -9.15 26.13
C ASP A 88 -1.15 -10.15 27.03
N GLU A 89 -1.81 -10.62 28.10
CA GLU A 89 -1.21 -11.60 29.01
C GLU A 89 -0.86 -12.92 28.28
N ASP A 90 -1.56 -13.22 27.19
CA ASP A 90 -1.29 -14.40 26.38
C ASP A 90 0.03 -14.28 25.60
N ASP A 91 0.60 -13.08 25.42
CA ASP A 91 1.86 -12.88 24.71
C ASP A 91 3.12 -12.98 25.61
N TYR A 92 2.96 -13.25 26.91
CA TYR A 92 4.10 -13.46 27.80
C TYR A 92 4.96 -14.65 27.42
N GLY A 93 6.26 -14.39 27.24
CA GLY A 93 7.25 -15.40 26.87
C GLY A 93 7.18 -15.84 25.41
N LYS A 94 6.28 -15.28 24.60
CA LYS A 94 6.23 -15.53 23.16
C LYS A 94 7.23 -14.67 22.41
N SER A 95 7.77 -15.21 21.33
CA SER A 95 8.62 -14.52 20.37
C SER A 95 7.86 -14.31 19.05
N SER A 96 8.36 -13.36 18.26
CA SER A 96 7.92 -13.09 16.90
C SER A 96 9.16 -12.88 16.02
N TYR A 97 9.09 -13.34 14.78
CA TYR A 97 10.10 -13.04 13.79
C TYR A 97 9.89 -11.64 13.23
N ARG A 98 10.91 -10.79 13.36
CA ARG A 98 10.95 -9.47 12.73
C ARG A 98 11.85 -9.53 11.52
N ALA A 99 11.40 -8.97 10.42
CA ALA A 99 12.22 -8.83 9.22
C ALA A 99 12.43 -7.36 8.86
N LEU A 100 13.59 -7.08 8.25
CA LEU A 100 13.84 -5.82 7.57
C LEU A 100 13.76 -6.06 6.07
N ILE A 101 13.06 -5.18 5.37
CA ILE A 101 12.95 -5.20 3.92
C ILE A 101 13.61 -3.96 3.31
N ASP A 102 14.20 -4.13 2.13
CA ASP A 102 14.98 -3.12 1.39
C ASP A 102 14.10 -2.10 0.68
N ILE A 103 13.34 -1.35 1.47
CA ILE A 103 12.58 -0.18 1.04
C ILE A 103 12.28 0.67 2.26
N GLY A 104 12.30 2.00 2.16
CA GLY A 104 12.03 2.87 3.31
C GLY A 104 11.14 4.08 3.01
N VAL A 105 11.00 4.97 3.98
CA VAL A 105 10.18 6.18 3.85
C VAL A 105 10.62 7.07 2.68
N LEU A 106 11.91 7.08 2.32
CA LEU A 106 12.37 7.84 1.15
C LEU A 106 11.74 7.34 -0.15
N ASP A 107 11.44 6.04 -0.23
CA ASP A 107 10.91 5.37 -1.41
C ASP A 107 9.40 5.44 -1.52
N ILE A 108 8.68 5.34 -0.39
CA ILE A 108 7.21 5.21 -0.36
C ILE A 108 6.49 6.32 0.38
N SER A 109 7.21 7.25 1.03
CA SER A 109 6.72 8.41 1.80
C SER A 109 5.85 8.13 3.05
N SER A 110 5.00 7.10 3.03
CA SER A 110 4.27 6.59 4.19
C SER A 110 3.95 5.11 4.01
N VAL A 111 4.11 4.32 5.07
CA VAL A 111 3.75 2.88 5.10
C VAL A 111 2.27 2.64 4.82
N ASP A 112 1.41 3.64 5.10
CA ASP A 112 -0.03 3.56 4.82
C ASP A 112 -0.36 3.37 3.34
N PHE A 113 0.60 3.64 2.44
CA PHE A 113 0.42 3.45 1.01
C PHE A 113 0.78 2.05 0.52
N LEU A 114 1.28 1.18 1.41
CA LEU A 114 1.55 -0.22 1.13
C LEU A 114 0.43 -1.08 1.70
N ILE A 115 0.06 -2.11 0.94
CA ILE A 115 -0.89 -3.13 1.35
C ILE A 115 -0.20 -4.48 1.14
N PRO A 116 0.29 -5.13 2.21
CA PRO A 116 0.85 -6.48 2.11
C PRO A 116 -0.12 -7.42 1.39
N GLN A 117 0.40 -8.29 0.53
CA GLN A 117 -0.42 -9.31 -0.14
C GLN A 117 -0.62 -10.58 0.70
N GLU A 118 0.10 -10.71 1.79
CA GLU A 118 0.02 -11.82 2.72
C GLU A 118 -0.64 -11.31 4.01
N ASP A 119 -1.67 -12.01 4.47
CA ASP A 119 -2.49 -11.60 5.62
C ASP A 119 -1.75 -11.68 6.96
N ASP A 120 -0.61 -12.38 7.01
CA ASP A 120 0.20 -12.61 8.22
C ASP A 120 1.40 -11.66 8.36
N ILE A 121 1.46 -10.60 7.52
CA ILE A 121 2.54 -9.62 7.53
C ILE A 121 2.03 -8.25 7.99
N ASP A 122 2.55 -7.80 9.13
CA ASP A 122 2.28 -6.46 9.66
C ASP A 122 3.50 -5.55 9.51
N ILE A 123 3.31 -4.32 9.02
CA ILE A 123 4.37 -3.31 9.02
C ILE A 123 4.42 -2.67 10.40
N VAL A 124 5.53 -2.83 11.13
CA VAL A 124 5.67 -2.36 12.51
C VAL A 124 6.54 -1.13 12.68
N GLY A 125 7.30 -0.77 11.65
CA GLY A 125 8.13 0.42 11.69
C GLY A 125 8.78 0.71 10.35
N ALA A 126 9.34 1.91 10.25
CA ALA A 126 10.01 2.39 9.05
C ALA A 126 11.19 3.30 9.42
N SER A 127 12.31 3.14 8.72
CA SER A 127 13.39 4.13 8.67
C SER A 127 13.35 4.88 7.33
N SER A 128 14.38 5.69 7.05
CA SER A 128 14.57 6.30 5.75
C SER A 128 14.66 5.30 4.59
N ASP A 129 15.26 4.14 4.81
CA ASP A 129 15.76 3.20 3.79
C ASP A 129 15.31 1.73 4.00
N MET A 130 14.67 1.41 5.12
CA MET A 130 14.17 0.06 5.41
C MET A 130 12.81 0.10 6.12
N LEU A 131 12.00 -0.93 5.90
CA LEU A 131 10.78 -1.18 6.68
C LEU A 131 11.02 -2.39 7.58
N ALA A 132 10.50 -2.31 8.80
CA ALA A 132 10.43 -3.42 9.72
C ALA A 132 9.03 -4.04 9.62
N ILE A 133 8.99 -5.35 9.38
CA ILE A 133 7.75 -6.14 9.33
C ILE A 133 7.74 -7.22 10.42
N ASP A 134 6.56 -7.55 10.92
CA ASP A 134 6.30 -8.75 11.71
C ASP A 134 5.96 -9.91 10.78
N LEU A 135 6.59 -11.06 11.02
CA LEU A 135 6.28 -12.33 10.36
C LEU A 135 5.61 -13.32 11.32
N GLY A 136 5.28 -12.89 12.55
CA GLY A 136 4.65 -13.76 13.55
C GLY A 136 5.54 -14.95 13.91
N GLU A 137 4.96 -16.15 13.88
CA GLU A 137 5.68 -17.42 14.07
C GLU A 137 6.48 -17.86 12.83
N ASN A 138 6.43 -17.08 11.74
CA ASN A 138 7.05 -17.37 10.45
C ASN A 138 6.63 -18.75 9.90
N LEU A 139 5.32 -19.04 9.91
CA LEU A 139 4.75 -20.32 9.47
C LEU A 139 5.07 -20.64 8.00
N ALA A 140 5.22 -19.60 7.18
CA ALA A 140 5.61 -19.71 5.77
C ALA A 140 7.10 -20.04 5.57
N GLY A 141 7.93 -20.00 6.62
CA GLY A 141 9.36 -20.32 6.55
C GLY A 141 10.17 -19.31 5.74
N ARG A 142 9.79 -18.03 5.79
CA ARG A 142 10.49 -16.94 5.12
C ARG A 142 11.94 -16.83 5.60
N LYS A 143 12.82 -16.48 4.66
CA LYS A 143 14.26 -16.31 4.89
C LYS A 143 14.77 -15.04 4.22
N VAL A 144 15.97 -14.62 4.64
CA VAL A 144 16.72 -13.56 3.96
C VAL A 144 16.86 -13.93 2.47
N GLY A 145 16.58 -12.95 1.62
CA GLY A 145 16.57 -13.10 0.17
C GLY A 145 15.18 -13.31 -0.44
N ASP A 146 14.19 -13.72 0.35
CA ASP A 146 12.81 -13.86 -0.13
C ASP A 146 12.18 -12.48 -0.44
N ILE A 147 11.21 -12.47 -1.35
CA ILE A 147 10.47 -11.28 -1.78
C ILE A 147 9.14 -11.20 -1.05
N ILE A 148 8.79 -9.98 -0.62
CA ILE A 148 7.49 -9.60 -0.10
C ILE A 148 6.82 -8.68 -1.13
N ASP A 149 5.56 -9.00 -1.43
CA ASP A 149 4.75 -8.31 -2.42
C ASP A 149 3.76 -7.35 -1.76
N PHE A 150 3.70 -6.13 -2.27
CA PHE A 150 2.76 -5.12 -1.84
C PHE A 150 1.89 -4.65 -3.00
N LYS A 151 0.59 -4.54 -2.76
CA LYS A 151 -0.27 -3.62 -3.51
C LYS A 151 0.05 -2.20 -3.07
N LEU A 152 -0.18 -1.25 -3.98
CA LEU A 152 0.07 0.16 -3.74
C LEU A 152 -1.24 0.94 -3.73
N LYS A 153 -1.37 1.87 -2.79
CA LYS A 153 -2.33 2.98 -2.94
C LYS A 153 -1.78 4.00 -3.94
N TYR A 154 -2.67 4.84 -4.47
CA TYR A 154 -2.33 5.83 -5.51
C TYR A 154 -1.07 6.64 -5.20
N MET A 155 -0.96 7.21 -3.98
CA MET A 155 0.19 8.02 -3.60
C MET A 155 1.49 7.22 -3.49
N GLY A 156 1.42 5.95 -3.08
CA GLY A 156 2.57 5.04 -3.06
C GLY A 156 3.06 4.75 -4.47
N ALA A 157 2.15 4.41 -5.39
CA ALA A 157 2.49 4.22 -6.80
C ALA A 157 3.09 5.49 -7.42
N LEU A 158 2.47 6.66 -7.19
CA LEU A 158 3.01 7.94 -7.67
C LEU A 158 4.46 8.14 -7.22
N ARG A 159 4.77 7.88 -5.95
CA ARG A 159 6.12 8.04 -5.41
C ARG A 159 7.10 7.04 -6.03
N VAL A 160 6.76 5.76 -6.02
CA VAL A 160 7.61 4.66 -6.52
C VAL A 160 7.93 4.83 -8.00
N PHE A 161 6.94 5.18 -8.83
CA PHE A 161 7.14 5.39 -10.26
C PHE A 161 8.06 6.58 -10.57
N ASN A 162 8.19 7.55 -9.65
CA ASN A 162 9.08 8.70 -9.78
C ASN A 162 10.45 8.50 -9.11
N SER A 163 10.70 7.37 -8.45
CA SER A 163 12.02 7.06 -7.87
C SER A 163 12.99 6.63 -8.97
N GLU A 164 14.24 7.10 -9.00
CA GLU A 164 15.25 6.56 -9.92
C GLU A 164 15.87 5.25 -9.42
N TYR A 165 15.62 4.89 -8.15
CA TYR A 165 16.25 3.76 -7.45
C TYR A 165 15.40 2.49 -7.45
N ILE A 166 14.18 2.55 -7.98
CA ILE A 166 13.28 1.39 -8.08
C ILE A 166 13.14 1.01 -9.55
N ASP A 167 13.44 -0.23 -9.88
CA ASP A 167 13.26 -0.74 -11.24
C ASP A 167 11.77 -0.87 -11.59
N LYS A 168 11.42 -0.60 -12.85
CA LYS A 168 10.07 -0.78 -13.37
C LYS A 168 10.11 -1.80 -14.49
N ILE A 169 9.30 -2.85 -14.33
CA ILE A 169 9.18 -3.94 -15.28
C ILE A 169 7.74 -3.96 -15.77
N VAL A 170 7.56 -4.00 -17.09
CA VAL A 170 6.26 -4.23 -17.72
C VAL A 170 6.18 -5.71 -18.08
N ILE A 171 5.14 -6.38 -17.58
CA ILE A 171 4.91 -7.83 -17.76
C ILE A 171 3.88 -8.06 -18.87
#